data_AF-A0A956AQ50-F1
#
_entry.id   AF-A0A956AQ50-F1
#
_cell.length_a   1.000
_cell.length_b   1.000
_cell.length_c   1.000
_cell.angle_alpha   90.00
_cell.angle_beta   90.00
_cell.angle_gamma   90.00
#
_symmetry.space_group_name_H-M   'P 1'
#
loop_
_entity.id
_entity.type
_entity.pdbx_description
1 polymer ?
#
loop_
_entity_poly.entity_id
_entity_poly.type
_entity_poly.pdbx_seq_one_letter_code
_entity_poly.pdbx_strand_id
1 'polypeptide(L)'
;MTSASSELPLDELTADVFLCIGCGAQVSFGGGDAGSDDAVNAQATCPYCEVVNDRALAVLRKQRARERHRARLRAERQRQARIFAGVAALALFGLLAGATANTHAQLGELHAQVERARAQVENVRERQAAVVARLAGVDPSAGSEAELSGAENRVRIERARYDDAAASYNAAAGSLWARACAAAMGMPAHAPLSNEAHW
;
A
#
# COMPACT_ATOMS: atom_id res chain seq x y z
N MET A 1 36.96 -36.56 3.66
CA MET A 1 37.01 -37.26 4.96
C MET A 1 36.23 -36.42 5.98
N THR A 2 34.94 -36.68 6.11
CA THR A 2 34.12 -36.39 7.30
C THR A 2 32.92 -37.32 7.17
N SER A 3 32.92 -38.35 8.00
CA SER A 3 31.96 -39.43 8.05
C SER A 3 30.58 -38.89 8.41
N ALA A 4 29.63 -39.00 7.47
CA ALA A 4 28.21 -38.88 7.74
C ALA A 4 27.77 -40.12 8.53
N SER A 5 27.81 -40.03 9.85
CA SER A 5 27.13 -40.98 10.72
C SER A 5 25.63 -40.81 10.52
N SER A 6 25.03 -41.74 9.77
CA SER A 6 23.58 -41.92 9.71
C SER A 6 23.11 -42.50 11.04
N GLU A 7 22.94 -41.64 12.05
CA GLU A 7 22.09 -41.93 13.19
C GLU A 7 20.64 -41.86 12.69
N LEU A 8 20.15 -43.01 12.20
CA LEU A 8 18.71 -43.23 12.07
C LEU A 8 18.12 -43.16 13.49
N PRO A 9 17.12 -42.30 13.75
CA PRO A 9 16.50 -42.25 15.07
C PRO A 9 15.83 -43.61 15.35
N LEU A 10 16.33 -44.34 16.34
CA LEU A 10 15.73 -45.57 16.88
C LEU A 10 14.34 -45.36 17.53
N ASP A 11 13.72 -44.19 17.38
CA ASP A 11 12.35 -43.88 17.84
C ASP A 11 11.27 -44.35 16.84
N GLU A 12 11.66 -45.01 15.75
CA GLU A 12 10.75 -45.64 14.79
C GLU A 12 10.57 -47.15 15.04
N LEU A 13 10.68 -47.61 16.29
CA LEU A 13 9.97 -48.83 16.70
C LEU A 13 8.48 -48.50 16.62
N THR A 14 7.89 -48.82 15.47
CA THR A 14 6.46 -48.77 15.14
C THR A 14 5.61 -48.81 16.40
N ALA A 15 5.21 -47.62 16.88
CA ALA A 15 4.37 -47.45 18.06
C ALA A 15 2.95 -48.03 17.85
N ASP A 16 2.74 -48.67 16.71
CA ASP A 16 1.46 -49.15 16.23
C ASP A 16 1.28 -50.65 16.44
N VAL A 17 2.35 -51.44 16.68
CA VAL A 17 2.25 -52.90 16.87
C VAL A 17 2.26 -53.27 18.35
N PHE A 18 1.10 -53.66 18.87
CA PHE A 18 0.96 -54.13 20.25
C PHE A 18 0.61 -55.61 20.29
N LEU A 19 1.21 -56.34 21.23
CA LEU A 19 0.78 -57.70 21.56
C LEU A 19 -0.43 -57.62 22.50
N CYS A 20 -1.56 -58.18 22.10
CA CYS A 20 -2.74 -58.24 22.96
C CYS A 20 -2.51 -59.23 24.11
N ILE A 21 -2.64 -58.78 25.36
CA ILE A 21 -2.48 -59.63 26.55
C ILE A 21 -3.59 -60.71 26.63
N GLY A 22 -4.77 -60.45 26.07
CA GLY A 22 -5.91 -61.38 26.11
C GLY A 22 -5.80 -62.57 25.15
N CYS A 23 -5.34 -62.35 23.92
CA CYS A 23 -5.30 -63.40 22.87
C CYS A 23 -3.92 -63.67 22.27
N GLY A 24 -2.88 -62.91 22.66
CA GLY A 24 -1.52 -63.06 22.12
C GLY A 24 -1.33 -62.57 20.68
N ALA A 25 -2.38 -62.07 20.02
CA ALA A 25 -2.29 -61.55 18.66
C ALA A 25 -1.46 -60.25 18.62
N GLN A 26 -0.61 -60.11 17.60
CA GLN A 26 -0.01 -58.83 17.24
C GLN A 26 -1.04 -58.02 16.46
N VAL A 27 -1.42 -56.85 16.99
CA VAL A 27 -2.38 -55.96 16.36
C VAL A 27 -1.66 -54.67 16.00
N SER A 28 -1.73 -54.28 14.73
CA SER A 28 -1.33 -52.95 14.28
C SER A 28 -2.54 -52.02 14.29
N PHE A 29 -2.50 -50.93 15.05
CA PHE A 29 -3.57 -49.93 14.99
C PHE A 29 -3.33 -48.98 13.83
N GLY A 30 -4.13 -49.09 12.76
CA GLY A 30 -4.07 -48.17 11.63
C GLY A 30 -4.54 -46.77 12.06
N GLY A 31 -3.84 -45.73 11.63
CA GLY A 31 -4.20 -44.32 11.87
C GLY A 31 -5.47 -43.92 11.12
N GLY A 32 -6.64 -44.32 11.63
CA GLY A 32 -7.93 -43.84 11.17
C GLY A 32 -8.29 -42.48 11.78
N ASP A 33 -9.05 -41.66 11.05
CA ASP A 33 -9.60 -40.38 11.51
C ASP A 33 -10.65 -40.60 12.61
N ALA A 34 -10.18 -40.83 13.83
CA ALA A 34 -11.02 -41.13 14.98
C ALA A 34 -11.52 -39.81 15.62
N GLY A 35 -12.63 -39.29 15.11
CA GLY A 35 -13.23 -38.02 15.57
C GLY A 35 -13.92 -38.07 16.93
N SER A 36 -14.36 -39.25 17.40
CA SER A 36 -15.10 -39.43 18.65
C SER A 36 -14.28 -40.19 19.71
N ASP A 37 -14.71 -40.11 20.98
CA ASP A 37 -14.11 -40.90 22.07
C ASP A 37 -14.36 -42.40 21.87
N ASP A 38 -15.51 -42.77 21.29
CA ASP A 38 -15.82 -44.15 20.87
C ASP A 38 -14.86 -44.66 19.80
N ALA A 39 -14.43 -43.78 18.88
CA ALA A 39 -13.43 -44.11 17.88
C ALA A 39 -12.02 -44.29 18.48
N VAL A 40 -11.67 -43.58 19.58
CA VAL A 40 -10.40 -43.87 20.31
C VAL A 40 -10.46 -45.27 20.89
N ASN A 41 -11.58 -45.59 21.54
CA ASN A 41 -11.74 -46.85 22.24
C ASN A 41 -11.70 -47.99 21.23
N ALA A 42 -12.45 -47.89 20.12
CA ALA A 42 -12.41 -48.87 19.02
C ALA A 42 -10.99 -49.05 18.46
N GLN A 43 -10.21 -47.97 18.34
CA GLN A 43 -8.83 -48.00 17.87
C GLN A 43 -7.82 -48.49 18.92
N ALA A 44 -8.21 -48.63 20.19
CA ALA A 44 -7.38 -49.23 21.25
C ALA A 44 -7.83 -50.67 21.60
N THR A 45 -8.93 -51.13 21.02
CA THR A 45 -9.53 -52.45 21.27
C THR A 45 -8.95 -53.49 20.31
N CYS A 46 -8.54 -54.64 20.85
CA CYS A 46 -8.15 -55.78 20.01
C CYS A 46 -9.35 -56.30 19.21
N PRO A 47 -9.27 -56.43 17.87
CA PRO A 47 -10.40 -56.86 17.04
C PRO A 47 -10.79 -58.33 17.28
N TYR A 48 -9.93 -59.13 17.91
CA TYR A 48 -10.14 -60.57 18.09
C TYR A 48 -10.76 -60.95 19.44
N CYS A 49 -10.48 -60.19 20.50
CA CYS A 49 -10.94 -60.50 21.84
C CYS A 49 -11.57 -59.31 22.57
N GLU A 50 -11.76 -58.19 21.89
CA GLU A 50 -12.40 -56.97 22.40
C GLU A 50 -11.76 -56.37 23.66
N VAL A 51 -10.55 -56.81 24.02
CA VAL A 51 -9.79 -56.27 25.16
C VAL A 51 -9.16 -54.94 24.76
N VAL A 52 -9.44 -53.90 25.55
CA VAL A 52 -8.87 -52.56 25.42
C VAL A 52 -7.42 -52.55 25.91
N ASN A 53 -6.51 -51.98 25.12
CA ASN A 53 -5.13 -51.74 25.54
C ASN A 53 -5.03 -50.36 26.22
N ASP A 54 -4.94 -50.34 27.54
CA ASP A 54 -4.83 -49.12 28.35
C ASP A 54 -3.62 -48.25 27.98
N ARG A 55 -2.50 -48.86 27.59
CA ARG A 55 -1.29 -48.14 27.19
C ARG A 55 -1.49 -47.46 25.83
N ALA A 56 -2.09 -48.15 24.87
CA ALA A 56 -2.42 -47.56 23.57
C ALA A 56 -3.44 -46.42 23.73
N LEU A 57 -4.46 -46.62 24.57
CA LEU A 57 -5.48 -45.61 24.89
C LEU A 57 -4.86 -44.35 25.53
N ALA A 58 -3.92 -44.50 26.46
CA ALA A 58 -3.22 -43.38 27.09
C ALA A 58 -2.39 -42.56 26.09
N VAL A 59 -1.72 -43.23 25.14
CA VAL A 59 -0.93 -42.57 24.08
C VAL A 59 -1.84 -41.78 23.13
N LEU A 60 -2.93 -42.37 22.65
CA LEU A 60 -3.88 -41.71 21.76
C LEU A 60 -4.53 -40.48 22.43
N ARG A 61 -4.91 -40.59 23.71
CA ARG A 61 -5.42 -39.45 24.49
C ARG A 61 -4.40 -38.32 24.60
N LYS A 62 -3.12 -38.63 24.82
CA LYS A 62 -2.02 -37.64 24.90
C LYS A 62 -1.77 -36.96 23.55
N GLN A 63 -1.81 -37.70 22.45
CA GLN A 63 -1.68 -37.15 21.10
C GLN A 63 -2.83 -36.19 20.76
N ARG A 64 -4.09 -36.59 21.02
CA ARG A 64 -5.25 -35.70 20.81
C ARG A 64 -5.20 -34.45 21.67
N ALA A 65 -4.74 -34.54 22.93
CA ALA A 65 -4.55 -33.37 23.77
C ALA A 65 -3.53 -32.39 23.16
N ARG A 66 -2.42 -32.90 22.59
CA ARG A 66 -1.41 -32.09 21.88
C ARG A 66 -1.96 -31.47 20.60
N GLU A 67 -2.75 -32.20 19.82
CA GLU A 67 -3.40 -31.69 18.60
C GLU A 67 -4.40 -30.59 18.89
N ARG A 68 -5.28 -30.78 19.89
CA ARG A 68 -6.23 -29.74 20.34
C ARG A 68 -5.49 -28.49 20.80
N HIS A 69 -4.37 -28.64 21.52
CA HIS A 69 -3.55 -27.52 21.95
C HIS A 69 -2.92 -26.77 20.76
N ARG A 70 -2.35 -27.49 19.79
CA ARG A 70 -1.80 -26.91 18.55
C ARG A 70 -2.89 -26.22 17.71
N ALA A 71 -4.09 -26.79 17.62
CA ALA A 71 -5.22 -26.22 16.91
C ALA A 71 -5.68 -24.90 17.55
N ARG A 72 -5.77 -24.83 18.88
CA ARG A 72 -6.09 -23.60 19.62
C ARG A 72 -5.08 -22.49 19.35
N LEU A 73 -3.78 -22.80 19.44
CA LEU A 73 -2.72 -21.82 19.16
C LEU A 73 -2.77 -21.30 17.72
N ARG A 74 -3.10 -22.17 16.74
CA ARG A 74 -3.28 -21.74 15.34
C ARG A 74 -4.48 -20.81 15.19
N ALA A 75 -5.61 -21.12 15.82
CA ALA A 75 -6.80 -20.27 15.79
C ALA A 75 -6.56 -18.90 16.44
N GLU A 76 -5.86 -18.85 17.57
CA GLU A 76 -5.48 -17.61 18.24
C GLU A 76 -4.52 -16.77 17.40
N ARG A 77 -3.46 -17.40 16.84
CA ARG A 77 -2.52 -16.72 15.92
C ARG A 77 -3.22 -16.19 14.68
N GLN A 78 -4.13 -16.95 14.09
CA GLN A 78 -4.93 -16.49 12.94
C GLN A 78 -5.83 -15.30 13.31
N ARG A 79 -6.46 -15.32 14.49
CA ARG A 79 -7.27 -14.20 14.97
C ARG A 79 -6.42 -12.95 15.21
N GLN A 80 -5.28 -13.08 15.87
CA GLN A 80 -4.34 -11.98 16.09
C GLN A 80 -3.81 -11.42 14.77
N ALA A 81 -3.43 -12.29 13.82
CA ALA A 81 -2.96 -11.87 12.49
C ALA A 81 -4.03 -11.08 11.71
N ARG A 82 -5.30 -11.51 11.76
CA ARG A 82 -6.41 -10.77 11.12
C ARG A 82 -6.63 -9.40 11.74
N ILE A 83 -6.60 -9.31 13.08
CA ILE A 83 -6.75 -8.04 13.79
C ILE A 83 -5.60 -7.10 13.42
N PHE A 84 -4.36 -7.60 13.47
CA PHE A 84 -3.18 -6.81 13.13
C PHE A 84 -3.22 -6.34 11.68
N ALA A 85 -3.57 -7.22 10.73
CA ALA A 85 -3.72 -6.87 9.33
C ALA A 85 -4.80 -5.78 9.12
N GLY A 86 -5.92 -5.87 9.83
CA GLY A 86 -6.98 -4.86 9.80
C GLY A 86 -6.51 -3.49 10.31
N VAL A 87 -5.81 -3.46 11.45
CA VAL A 87 -5.25 -2.22 12.01
C VAL A 87 -4.19 -1.63 11.08
N ALA A 88 -3.30 -2.45 10.53
CA ALA A 88 -2.27 -2.01 9.59
C ALA A 88 -2.89 -1.42 8.31
N ALA A 89 -3.96 -2.03 7.78
CA ALA A 89 -4.68 -1.52 6.62
C ALA A 89 -5.35 -0.16 6.91
N LEU A 90 -5.99 -0.01 8.07
CA LEU A 90 -6.59 1.27 8.49
C LEU A 90 -5.54 2.37 8.67
N ALA A 91 -4.39 2.04 9.27
CA ALA A 91 -3.28 2.99 9.42
C ALA A 91 -2.73 3.43 8.06
N LEU A 92 -2.53 2.48 7.14
CA LEU A 92 -2.10 2.78 5.77
C LEU A 92 -3.11 3.67 5.04
N PHE A 93 -4.41 3.38 5.16
CA PHE A 93 -5.47 4.20 4.58
C PHE A 93 -5.46 5.62 5.14
N GLY A 94 -5.30 5.79 6.46
CA GLY A 94 -5.17 7.09 7.10
C GLY A 94 -3.97 7.89 6.59
N LEU A 95 -2.81 7.24 6.42
CA LEU A 95 -1.61 7.88 5.85
C LEU A 95 -1.83 8.33 4.41
N LEU A 96 -2.44 7.48 3.57
CA LEU A 96 -2.75 7.82 2.18
C LEU A 96 -3.74 8.98 2.09
N ALA A 97 -4.80 8.97 2.90
CA ALA A 97 -5.78 10.06 2.96
C ALA A 97 -5.15 11.39 3.41
N GLY A 98 -4.27 11.34 4.43
CA GLY A 98 -3.51 12.50 4.88
C GLY A 98 -2.58 13.04 3.80
N ALA A 99 -1.86 12.16 3.09
CA ALA A 99 -1.02 12.53 1.97
C ALA A 99 -1.84 13.19 0.85
N THR A 100 -2.96 12.60 0.42
CA THR A 100 -3.82 13.18 -0.62
C THR A 100 -4.31 14.58 -0.24
N ALA A 101 -4.74 14.78 1.00
CA ALA A 101 -5.25 16.06 1.47
C ALA A 101 -4.17 17.15 1.45
N ASN A 102 -2.96 16.81 1.89
CA ASN A 102 -1.82 17.74 1.85
C ASN A 102 -1.43 18.09 0.40
N THR A 103 -1.34 17.08 -0.48
CA THR A 103 -1.03 17.32 -1.91
C THR A 103 -2.10 18.18 -2.58
N HIS A 104 -3.38 17.96 -2.26
CA HIS A 104 -4.47 18.77 -2.79
C HIS A 104 -4.36 20.24 -2.38
N ALA A 105 -4.17 20.50 -1.08
CA ALA A 105 -4.05 21.86 -0.57
C ALA A 105 -2.86 22.60 -1.22
N GLN A 106 -1.72 21.91 -1.34
CA GLN A 106 -0.52 22.47 -1.97
C GLN A 106 -0.72 22.78 -3.45
N LEU A 107 -1.25 21.83 -4.24
CA LEU A 107 -1.50 22.03 -5.66
C LEU A 107 -2.56 23.09 -5.93
N GLY A 108 -3.61 23.15 -5.08
CA GLY A 108 -4.64 24.17 -5.17
C GLY A 108 -4.09 25.58 -4.96
N GLU A 109 -3.23 25.78 -3.96
CA GLU A 109 -2.60 27.08 -3.71
C GLU A 109 -1.66 27.48 -4.86
N LEU A 110 -0.82 26.55 -5.35
CA LEU A 110 0.07 26.82 -6.47
C LEU A 110 -0.71 27.14 -7.75
N HIS A 111 -1.80 26.41 -8.02
CA HIS A 111 -2.65 26.71 -9.17
C HIS A 111 -3.32 28.08 -9.04
N ALA A 112 -3.81 28.43 -7.85
CA ALA A 112 -4.34 29.76 -7.60
C ALA A 112 -3.30 30.88 -7.76
N GLN A 113 -2.01 30.61 -7.50
CA GLN A 113 -0.92 31.55 -7.79
C GLN A 113 -0.70 31.73 -9.29
N VAL A 114 -0.72 30.63 -10.06
CA VAL A 114 -0.63 30.68 -11.52
C VAL A 114 -1.75 31.51 -12.12
N GLU A 115 -3.00 31.29 -11.68
CA GLU A 115 -4.15 32.05 -12.19
C GLU A 115 -4.08 33.54 -11.81
N ARG A 116 -3.60 33.88 -10.60
CA ARG A 116 -3.35 35.28 -10.21
C ARG A 116 -2.28 35.93 -11.08
N ALA A 117 -1.17 35.23 -11.34
CA ALA A 117 -0.09 35.74 -12.18
C ALA A 117 -0.54 35.91 -13.63
N ARG A 118 -1.36 34.98 -14.14
CA ARG A 118 -1.99 35.06 -15.46
C ARG A 118 -2.84 36.33 -15.61
N ALA A 119 -3.75 36.57 -14.67
CA ALA A 119 -4.59 37.76 -14.68
C ALA A 119 -3.74 39.05 -14.61
N GLN A 120 -2.62 39.04 -13.87
CA GLN A 120 -1.70 40.17 -13.81
C GLN A 120 -1.03 40.44 -15.16
N VAL A 121 -0.59 39.40 -15.88
CA VAL A 121 -0.02 39.53 -17.23
C VAL A 121 -1.05 40.13 -18.19
N GLU A 122 -2.29 39.66 -18.15
CA GLU A 122 -3.38 40.15 -19.00
C GLU A 122 -3.64 41.65 -18.76
N ASN A 123 -3.78 42.06 -17.49
CA ASN A 123 -3.95 43.46 -17.09
C ASN A 123 -2.81 44.37 -17.61
N VAL A 124 -1.56 43.91 -17.53
CA VAL A 124 -0.41 44.71 -17.98
C VAL A 124 -0.33 44.75 -19.52
N ARG A 125 -0.72 43.66 -20.20
CA ARG A 125 -0.81 43.62 -21.67
C ARG A 125 -1.89 44.54 -22.21
N GLU A 126 -3.07 44.59 -21.59
CA GLU A 126 -4.12 45.55 -21.96
C GLU A 126 -3.63 46.99 -21.84
N ARG A 127 -2.93 47.31 -20.74
CA ARG A 127 -2.32 48.64 -20.55
C ARG A 127 -1.24 48.93 -21.59
N GLN A 128 -0.43 47.93 -21.96
CA GLN A 128 0.56 48.06 -23.04
C GLN A 128 -0.15 48.37 -24.37
N ALA A 129 -1.23 47.66 -24.70
CA ALA A 129 -1.99 47.90 -25.91
C ALA A 129 -2.56 49.32 -25.95
N ALA A 130 -3.03 49.85 -24.81
CA ALA A 130 -3.47 51.23 -24.70
C ALA A 130 -2.33 52.25 -24.93
N VAL A 131 -1.13 51.98 -24.41
CA VAL A 131 0.07 52.81 -24.66
C VAL A 131 0.45 52.78 -26.14
N VAL A 132 0.52 51.59 -26.74
CA VAL A 132 0.80 51.41 -28.17
C VAL A 132 -0.22 52.16 -29.02
N ALA A 133 -1.51 52.02 -28.73
CA ALA A 133 -2.57 52.70 -29.46
C ALA A 133 -2.48 54.23 -29.36
N ARG A 134 -2.19 54.76 -28.16
CA ARG A 134 -2.02 56.21 -27.96
C ARG A 134 -0.81 56.75 -28.73
N LEU A 135 0.27 55.98 -28.82
CA LEU A 135 1.51 56.39 -29.49
C LEU A 135 1.52 56.14 -31.01
N ALA A 136 0.55 55.39 -31.55
CA ALA A 136 0.53 55.00 -32.96
C ALA A 136 0.49 56.16 -33.97
N GLY A 137 0.00 57.34 -33.57
CA GLY A 137 -0.06 58.55 -34.40
C GLY A 137 0.89 59.66 -33.98
N VAL A 138 1.79 59.40 -33.03
CA VAL A 138 2.75 60.39 -32.52
C VAL A 138 4.07 60.20 -33.24
N ASP A 139 4.72 61.30 -33.66
CA ASP A 139 6.04 61.22 -34.26
C ASP A 139 7.03 60.50 -33.32
N PRO A 140 7.86 59.57 -33.84
CA PRO A 140 8.84 58.88 -33.03
C PRO A 140 9.81 59.88 -32.41
N SER A 141 9.93 59.82 -31.10
CA SER A 141 10.77 60.68 -30.29
C SER A 141 11.38 59.86 -29.16
N ALA A 142 12.49 60.33 -28.59
CA ALA A 142 13.11 59.66 -27.44
C ALA A 142 12.13 59.45 -26.27
N GLY A 143 11.15 60.35 -26.10
CA GLY A 143 10.11 60.22 -25.08
C GLY A 143 9.10 59.10 -25.38
N SER A 144 8.60 59.02 -26.61
CA SER A 144 7.63 57.98 -27.01
C SER A 144 8.27 56.58 -27.03
N GLU A 145 9.53 56.47 -27.47
CA GLU A 145 10.30 55.22 -27.42
C GLU A 145 10.56 54.75 -25.97
N ALA A 146 10.93 55.67 -25.08
CA ALA A 146 11.15 55.34 -23.67
C ALA A 146 9.86 54.85 -22.99
N GLU A 147 8.71 55.45 -23.33
CA GLU A 147 7.42 55.02 -22.80
C GLU A 147 7.03 53.61 -23.29
N LEU A 148 7.18 53.34 -24.59
CA LEU A 148 6.92 52.02 -25.17
C LEU A 148 7.83 50.95 -24.56
N SER A 149 9.13 51.21 -24.50
CA SER A 149 10.12 50.32 -23.87
C SER A 149 9.79 50.06 -22.39
N GLY A 150 9.33 51.07 -21.67
CA GLY A 150 8.87 50.93 -20.28
C GLY A 150 7.62 50.06 -20.13
N ALA A 151 6.69 50.11 -21.09
CA ALA A 151 5.51 49.25 -21.12
C ALA A 151 5.88 47.79 -21.46
N GLU A 152 6.74 47.58 -22.44
CA GLU A 152 7.29 46.27 -22.81
C GLU A 152 8.07 45.62 -21.67
N ASN A 153 8.89 46.40 -20.96
CA ASN A 153 9.65 45.94 -19.81
C ASN A 153 8.73 45.43 -18.69
N ARG A 154 7.61 46.11 -18.44
CA ARG A 154 6.61 45.66 -17.46
C ARG A 154 5.98 44.34 -17.85
N VAL A 155 5.57 44.16 -19.11
CA VAL A 155 5.02 42.88 -19.59
C VAL A 155 6.04 41.76 -19.47
N ARG A 156 7.30 42.02 -19.82
CA ARG A 156 8.38 41.03 -19.68
C ARG A 156 8.59 40.60 -18.22
N ILE A 157 8.55 41.54 -17.27
CA ILE A 157 8.68 41.22 -15.83
C ILE A 157 7.51 40.36 -15.36
N GLU A 158 6.26 40.70 -15.70
CA GLU A 158 5.10 39.91 -15.25
C GLU A 158 5.04 38.54 -15.93
N ARG A 159 5.48 38.41 -17.20
CA ARG A 159 5.62 37.11 -17.87
C ARG A 159 6.62 36.21 -17.14
N ALA A 160 7.77 36.75 -16.73
CA ALA A 160 8.75 36.00 -15.95
C ALA A 160 8.14 35.52 -14.61
N ARG A 161 7.38 36.37 -13.91
CA ARG A 161 6.67 35.99 -12.67
C ARG A 161 5.62 34.90 -12.90
N TYR A 162 4.91 34.96 -14.03
CA TYR A 162 3.99 33.91 -14.43
C TYR A 162 4.72 32.58 -14.68
N ASP A 163 5.84 32.62 -15.41
CA ASP A 163 6.66 31.44 -15.69
C ASP A 163 7.20 30.81 -14.42
N ASP A 164 7.65 31.61 -13.45
CA ASP A 164 8.10 31.13 -12.14
C ASP A 164 6.97 30.41 -11.37
N ALA A 165 5.75 30.96 -11.42
CA ALA A 165 4.57 30.35 -10.78
C ALA A 165 4.18 29.04 -11.48
N ALA A 166 4.14 29.03 -12.82
CA ALA A 166 3.83 27.85 -13.62
C ALA A 166 4.87 26.75 -13.45
N ALA A 167 6.17 27.11 -13.40
CA ALA A 167 7.26 26.18 -13.13
C ALA A 167 7.15 25.56 -11.73
N SER A 168 6.83 26.37 -10.72
CA SER A 168 6.62 25.89 -9.35
C SER A 168 5.45 24.89 -9.26
N TYR A 169 4.35 25.19 -9.95
CA TYR A 169 3.22 24.27 -10.09
C TYR A 169 3.64 22.95 -10.76
N ASN A 170 4.32 23.04 -11.91
CA ASN A 170 4.75 21.88 -12.69
C ASN A 170 5.74 21.00 -11.91
N ALA A 171 6.63 21.60 -11.13
CA ALA A 171 7.54 20.87 -10.26
C ALA A 171 6.78 20.09 -9.16
N ALA A 172 5.79 20.72 -8.53
CA ALA A 172 4.95 20.07 -7.51
C ALA A 172 4.05 18.97 -8.10
N ALA A 173 3.49 19.21 -9.29
CA ALA A 173 2.64 18.28 -10.01
C ALA A 173 3.43 17.13 -10.68
N GLY A 174 4.76 17.17 -10.70
CA GLY A 174 5.60 16.23 -11.46
C GLY A 174 5.68 14.80 -10.92
N SER A 175 5.35 14.56 -9.65
CA SER A 175 5.42 13.22 -9.05
C SER A 175 4.26 12.32 -9.45
N LEU A 176 4.48 11.00 -9.52
CA LEU A 176 3.41 10.03 -9.87
C LEU A 176 2.19 10.15 -8.94
N TRP A 177 2.44 10.34 -7.65
CA TRP A 177 1.39 10.54 -6.65
C TRP A 177 0.64 11.86 -6.86
N ALA A 178 1.35 12.97 -7.08
CA ALA A 178 0.73 14.26 -7.35
C ALA A 178 -0.10 14.24 -8.63
N ARG A 179 0.36 13.56 -9.69
CA ARG A 179 -0.39 13.39 -10.94
C ARG A 179 -1.68 12.58 -10.73
N ALA A 180 -1.60 11.47 -10.00
CA ALA A 180 -2.78 10.67 -9.67
C ALA A 180 -3.79 11.49 -8.83
N CYS A 181 -3.29 12.24 -7.85
CA CYS A 181 -4.10 13.16 -7.05
C CYS A 181 -4.76 14.25 -7.92
N ALA A 182 -3.99 14.92 -8.78
CA ALA A 182 -4.49 15.95 -9.68
C ALA A 182 -5.60 15.42 -10.60
N ALA A 183 -5.40 14.23 -11.19
CA ALA A 183 -6.39 13.58 -12.03
C ALA A 183 -7.67 13.22 -11.25
N ALA A 184 -7.55 12.69 -10.03
CA ALA A 184 -8.69 12.34 -9.19
C ALA A 184 -9.52 13.57 -8.76
N MET A 185 -8.90 14.75 -8.69
CA MET A 185 -9.50 15.98 -8.18
C MET A 185 -9.80 17.01 -9.28
N GLY A 186 -9.58 16.67 -10.55
CA GLY A 186 -9.88 17.55 -11.68
C GLY A 186 -8.93 18.75 -11.82
N MET A 187 -7.74 18.69 -11.21
CA MET A 187 -6.71 19.72 -11.39
C MET A 187 -5.92 19.48 -12.69
N PRO A 188 -5.42 20.55 -13.34
CA PRO A 188 -4.60 20.39 -14.53
C PRO A 188 -3.35 19.56 -14.25
N ALA A 189 -2.91 18.75 -15.21
CA ALA A 189 -1.69 17.96 -15.04
C ALA A 189 -0.41 18.81 -15.20
N HIS A 190 -0.52 19.94 -15.89
CA HIS A 190 0.53 20.91 -16.13
C HIS A 190 -0.08 22.29 -16.33
N ALA A 191 0.62 23.33 -15.92
CA ALA A 191 0.35 24.71 -16.26
C ALA A 191 1.24 25.10 -17.46
N PRO A 192 0.69 25.71 -18.52
CA PRO A 192 1.48 26.14 -19.67
C PRO A 192 2.46 27.25 -19.25
N LEU A 193 3.61 27.32 -19.90
CA LEU A 193 4.54 28.45 -19.76
C LEU A 193 4.14 29.60 -20.70
N SER A 194 4.69 30.81 -20.50
CA SER A 194 4.33 32.01 -21.26
C SER A 194 4.61 31.91 -22.76
N ASN A 195 5.55 31.04 -23.15
CA ASN A 195 5.87 30.70 -24.54
C ASN A 195 4.89 29.69 -25.16
N GLU A 196 4.21 28.88 -24.34
CA GLU A 196 3.21 27.89 -24.75
C GLU A 196 1.79 28.47 -24.72
N ALA A 197 1.55 29.37 -23.78
CA ALA A 197 0.26 30.00 -23.61
C ALA A 197 -0.01 31.02 -24.72
N HIS A 198 -1.09 30.80 -25.45
CA HIS A 198 -1.59 31.72 -26.45
C HIS A 198 -2.52 32.72 -25.75
N TRP A 199 -2.04 33.95 -25.60
CA TRP A 199 -2.82 35.11 -25.13
C TRP A 199 -2.78 36.24 -26.14
#